data_AF-K1SV56-F1
#
_entry.id   AF-K1SV56-F1
#
_cell.length_a   1.000
_cell.length_b   1.000
_cell.length_c   1.000
_cell.angle_alpha   90.00
_cell.angle_beta   90.00
_cell.angle_gamma   90.00
#
_symmetry.space_group_name_H-M   'P 1'
#
loop_
_entity.id
_entity.type
_entity.pdbx_description
1 polymer ?
#
loop_
_entity_poly.entity_id
_entity_poly.type
_entity_poly.pdbx_seq_one_letter_code
_entity_poly.pdbx_strand_id
1 'polypeptide(L)'
;ERYTDNAFIKAVDPVLEKVGLRTIQDIMDKGITVGELKQNLDKIANGSEYAVVREALKLMGVDVATLQQIINVFNKITLLDNVRIALRTPDQVGIYTVYAITNNDNYNTGFGMGALVVKKHYSGVKLDWNQNFTNGKISAADVKNFDFGATLSYNGKQVEDQSSVHYLYSGFTSRWKPYSSTTTPPTEPGRYVVTVVTLGGNYQAAPITRAFQITK
;
A
#
# COMPACT_ATOMS: atom_id res chain seq x y z
N GLU A 1 3.03 -15.95 -2.94
CA GLU A 1 2.21 -17.09 -3.41
C GLU A 1 1.68 -18.03 -2.31
N ARG A 2 2.23 -18.07 -1.08
CA ARG A 2 1.79 -19.05 -0.05
C ARG A 2 0.46 -18.76 0.69
N TYR A 3 -0.22 -17.65 0.44
CA TYR A 3 -1.43 -17.27 1.21
C TYR A 3 -2.64 -16.83 0.39
N THR A 4 -2.51 -16.74 -0.94
CA THR A 4 -3.58 -16.29 -1.84
C THR A 4 -4.54 -17.41 -2.24
N ASP A 5 -4.27 -18.65 -1.85
CA ASP A 5 -5.07 -19.84 -2.19
C ASP A 5 -5.27 -20.75 -0.97
N ASN A 6 -5.60 -20.14 0.17
CA ASN A 6 -5.49 -20.79 1.46
C ASN A 6 -6.68 -21.72 1.72
N ALA A 7 -6.45 -23.03 1.72
CA ALA A 7 -7.43 -24.03 2.13
C ALA A 7 -8.07 -23.71 3.50
N PHE A 8 -7.31 -23.02 4.37
CA PHE A 8 -7.78 -22.47 5.64
C PHE A 8 -8.93 -21.47 5.47
N ILE A 9 -8.75 -20.44 4.62
CA ILE A 9 -9.76 -19.39 4.40
C ILE A 9 -11.01 -20.03 3.79
N LYS A 10 -10.84 -20.90 2.80
CA LYS A 10 -11.95 -21.63 2.16
C LYS A 10 -12.74 -22.53 3.14
N ALA A 11 -12.10 -23.06 4.18
CA ALA A 11 -12.74 -23.89 5.19
C ALA A 11 -13.44 -23.08 6.29
N VAL A 12 -12.84 -21.97 6.71
CA VAL A 12 -13.28 -21.20 7.89
C VAL A 12 -14.27 -20.08 7.53
N ASP A 13 -14.08 -19.39 6.41
CA ASP A 13 -14.90 -18.23 6.02
C ASP A 13 -16.39 -18.55 5.88
N PRO A 14 -16.81 -19.67 5.24
CA PRO A 14 -18.23 -20.00 5.12
C PRO A 14 -18.90 -20.22 6.49
N VAL A 15 -18.13 -20.65 7.49
CA VAL A 15 -18.64 -20.88 8.86
C VAL A 15 -18.76 -19.55 9.59
N LEU A 16 -17.77 -18.65 9.45
CA LEU A 16 -17.81 -17.29 10.00
C LEU A 16 -19.00 -16.49 9.47
N GLU A 17 -19.24 -16.55 8.15
CA GLU A 17 -20.36 -15.86 7.51
C GLU A 17 -21.72 -16.35 8.02
N LYS A 18 -21.88 -17.68 8.20
CA LYS A 18 -23.11 -18.29 8.74
C LYS A 18 -23.45 -17.85 10.16
N VAL A 19 -22.44 -17.53 10.97
CA VAL A 19 -22.63 -17.03 12.34
C VAL A 19 -22.64 -15.50 12.42
N GLY A 20 -22.68 -14.81 11.28
CA GLY A 20 -22.76 -13.34 11.20
C GLY A 20 -21.47 -12.61 11.58
N LEU A 21 -20.32 -13.30 11.56
CA LEU A 21 -19.02 -12.67 11.74
C LEU A 21 -18.42 -12.29 10.38
N ARG A 22 -17.52 -11.29 10.38
CA ARG A 22 -16.75 -10.97 9.17
C ARG A 22 -15.85 -12.14 8.81
N THR A 23 -15.76 -12.43 7.52
CA THR A 23 -14.86 -13.44 6.97
C THR A 23 -13.40 -13.01 7.13
N ILE A 24 -12.46 -13.96 7.13
CA ILE A 24 -11.04 -13.65 7.16
C ILE A 24 -10.67 -12.86 5.91
N GLN A 25 -11.22 -13.22 4.75
CA GLN A 25 -11.00 -12.49 3.50
C GLN A 25 -11.44 -11.01 3.61
N ASP A 26 -12.62 -10.73 4.16
CA ASP A 26 -13.06 -9.35 4.39
C ASP A 26 -12.13 -8.59 5.35
N ILE A 27 -11.62 -9.26 6.40
CA ILE A 27 -10.66 -8.66 7.32
C ILE A 27 -9.31 -8.41 6.61
N MET A 28 -8.90 -9.24 5.66
CA MET A 28 -7.69 -9.03 4.87
C MET A 28 -7.85 -7.83 3.91
N ASP A 29 -9.00 -7.73 3.24
CA ASP A 29 -9.25 -6.73 2.20
C ASP A 29 -9.63 -5.36 2.77
N LYS A 30 -10.50 -5.36 3.79
CA LYS A 30 -11.07 -4.16 4.40
C LYS A 30 -10.48 -3.89 5.78
N GLY A 31 -9.66 -4.76 6.36
CA GLY A 31 -9.19 -4.58 7.73
C GLY A 31 -10.31 -4.72 8.78
N ILE A 32 -9.93 -4.63 10.05
CA ILE A 32 -10.81 -4.67 11.21
C ILE A 32 -10.26 -3.74 12.29
N THR A 33 -11.08 -3.19 13.18
CA THR A 33 -10.54 -2.46 14.33
C THR A 33 -10.03 -3.43 15.40
N VAL A 34 -9.09 -2.97 16.23
CA VAL A 34 -8.58 -3.78 17.36
C VAL A 34 -9.72 -4.21 18.29
N GLY A 35 -10.65 -3.31 18.60
CA GLY A 35 -11.80 -3.61 19.45
C GLY A 35 -12.74 -4.64 18.84
N GLU A 36 -13.06 -4.50 17.56
CA GLU A 36 -13.89 -5.47 16.83
C GLU A 36 -13.23 -6.86 16.77
N LEU A 37 -11.91 -6.91 16.56
CA LEU A 37 -11.19 -8.18 16.52
C LEU A 37 -11.19 -8.87 17.89
N LYS A 38 -10.92 -8.13 18.97
CA LYS A 38 -10.99 -8.66 20.35
C LYS A 38 -12.39 -9.22 20.64
N GLN A 39 -13.43 -8.47 20.32
CA GLN A 39 -14.81 -8.91 20.54
C GLN A 39 -15.15 -10.17 19.75
N ASN A 40 -14.72 -10.26 18.49
CA ASN A 40 -14.95 -11.45 17.66
C ASN A 40 -14.21 -12.67 18.21
N LEU A 41 -12.95 -12.51 18.62
CA LEU A 41 -12.17 -13.58 19.24
C LEU A 41 -12.80 -14.04 20.55
N ASP A 42 -13.24 -13.12 21.41
CA ASP A 42 -13.91 -13.45 22.67
C ASP A 42 -15.23 -14.18 22.46
N LYS A 43 -16.02 -13.78 21.46
CA LYS A 43 -17.26 -14.48 21.05
C LYS A 43 -16.97 -15.90 20.58
N ILE A 44 -15.96 -16.07 19.71
CA ILE A 44 -15.58 -17.40 19.19
C ILE A 44 -15.04 -18.28 20.32
N ALA A 45 -14.27 -17.72 21.25
CA ALA A 45 -13.69 -18.46 22.34
C ALA A 45 -14.73 -18.92 23.39
N ASN A 46 -15.64 -18.03 23.78
CA ASN A 46 -16.49 -18.23 24.96
C ASN A 46 -17.97 -18.47 24.63
N GLY A 47 -18.44 -18.08 23.44
CA GLY A 47 -19.86 -18.18 23.08
C GLY A 47 -20.25 -19.58 22.63
N SER A 48 -21.33 -20.15 23.19
CA SER A 48 -21.84 -21.46 22.80
C SER A 48 -22.27 -21.52 21.32
N GLU A 49 -22.83 -20.42 20.80
CA GLU A 49 -23.26 -20.24 19.40
C GLU A 49 -22.13 -20.39 18.38
N TYR A 50 -20.89 -20.15 18.80
CA TYR A 50 -19.71 -20.20 17.93
C TYR A 50 -18.96 -21.54 17.99
N ALA A 51 -19.58 -22.59 18.57
CA ALA A 51 -18.99 -23.92 18.63
C ALA A 51 -18.61 -24.45 17.23
N VAL A 52 -19.46 -24.21 16.23
CA VAL A 52 -19.18 -24.62 14.83
C VAL A 52 -17.94 -23.94 14.26
N VAL A 53 -17.67 -22.68 14.65
CA VAL A 53 -16.45 -21.96 14.26
C VAL A 53 -15.24 -22.59 14.93
N ARG A 54 -15.32 -22.92 16.21
CA ARG A 54 -14.23 -23.59 16.94
C ARG A 54 -13.88 -24.95 16.34
N GLU A 55 -14.88 -25.74 15.93
CA GLU A 55 -14.63 -27.02 15.26
C GLU A 55 -13.95 -26.84 13.90
N ALA A 56 -14.38 -25.87 13.10
CA ALA A 56 -13.74 -25.54 11.82
C ALA A 56 -12.28 -25.07 12.02
N LEU A 57 -12.03 -24.23 13.02
CA LEU A 57 -10.67 -23.79 13.39
C LEU A 57 -9.80 -24.96 13.87
N LYS A 58 -10.34 -25.86 14.68
CA LYS A 58 -9.64 -27.03 15.20
C LYS A 58 -9.22 -28.00 14.09
N LEU A 59 -10.06 -28.23 13.09
CA LEU A 59 -9.72 -29.01 11.90
C LEU A 59 -8.54 -28.41 11.13
N MET A 60 -8.33 -27.11 11.26
CA MET A 60 -7.22 -26.38 10.65
C MET A 60 -6.03 -26.17 11.61
N GLY A 61 -6.03 -26.82 12.77
CA GLY A 61 -4.93 -26.76 13.75
C GLY A 61 -4.99 -25.57 14.72
N VAL A 62 -6.11 -24.87 14.82
CA VAL A 62 -6.31 -23.76 15.77
C VAL A 62 -7.34 -24.18 16.83
N ASP A 63 -6.87 -24.51 18.02
CA ASP A 63 -7.72 -24.91 19.14
C ASP A 63 -8.10 -23.72 20.04
N VAL A 64 -8.94 -23.98 21.04
CA VAL A 64 -9.42 -22.96 21.99
C VAL A 64 -8.26 -22.38 22.83
N ALA A 65 -7.27 -23.20 23.18
CA ALA A 65 -6.10 -22.72 23.91
C ALA A 65 -5.30 -21.70 23.07
N THR A 66 -5.12 -21.98 21.78
CA THR A 66 -4.50 -21.06 20.81
C THR A 66 -5.28 -19.75 20.73
N LEU A 67 -6.61 -19.81 20.64
CA LEU A 67 -7.46 -18.62 20.59
C LEU A 67 -7.33 -17.76 21.84
N GLN A 68 -7.32 -18.37 23.02
CA GLN A 68 -7.14 -17.66 24.29
C GLN A 68 -5.77 -16.99 24.38
N GLN A 69 -4.74 -17.62 23.83
CA GLN A 69 -3.42 -17.02 23.75
C GLN A 69 -3.37 -15.86 22.75
N ILE A 70 -4.03 -15.97 21.60
CA ILE A 70 -4.18 -14.86 20.65
C ILE A 70 -4.86 -13.68 21.34
N ILE A 71 -5.96 -13.91 22.07
CA ILE A 71 -6.64 -12.88 22.87
C ILE A 71 -5.69 -12.26 23.90
N ASN A 72 -4.94 -13.09 24.64
CA ASN A 72 -3.97 -12.61 25.63
C ASN A 72 -2.87 -11.76 25.01
N VAL A 73 -2.41 -12.10 23.81
CA VAL A 73 -1.46 -11.28 23.05
C VAL A 73 -2.11 -9.96 22.64
N PHE A 74 -3.32 -9.98 22.08
CA PHE A 74 -4.04 -8.76 21.72
C PHE A 74 -4.31 -7.84 22.91
N ASN A 75 -4.54 -8.38 24.10
CA ASN A 75 -4.70 -7.60 25.32
C ASN A 75 -3.41 -6.97 25.82
N LYS A 76 -2.24 -7.53 25.47
CA LYS A 76 -0.92 -6.95 25.77
C LYS A 76 -0.49 -5.87 24.77
N ILE A 77 -1.13 -5.83 23.60
CA ILE A 77 -0.88 -4.79 22.61
C ILE A 77 -1.54 -3.50 23.07
N THR A 78 -0.75 -2.45 23.31
CA THR A 78 -1.21 -1.12 23.76
C THR A 78 -1.83 -0.27 22.62
N LEU A 79 -2.49 -0.91 21.66
CA LEU A 79 -3.20 -0.21 20.60
C LEU A 79 -4.61 0.15 21.09
N LEU A 80 -5.03 1.37 20.74
CA LEU A 80 -6.40 1.82 20.99
C LEU A 80 -7.38 0.96 20.18
N ASP A 81 -8.56 0.70 20.73
CA ASP A 81 -9.55 -0.18 20.10
C ASP A 81 -10.06 0.33 18.74
N ASN A 82 -9.94 1.64 18.48
CA ASN A 82 -10.29 2.26 17.20
C ASN A 82 -9.17 2.17 16.13
N VAL A 83 -8.00 1.63 16.47
CA VAL A 83 -6.93 1.40 15.48
C VAL A 83 -7.39 0.32 14.51
N ARG A 84 -7.37 0.65 13.21
CA ARG A 84 -7.65 -0.31 12.14
C ARG A 84 -6.38 -1.11 11.85
N ILE A 85 -6.49 -2.44 11.92
CA ILE A 85 -5.44 -3.41 11.60
C ILE A 85 -5.83 -4.18 10.35
N ALA A 86 -4.84 -4.57 9.55
CA ALA A 86 -5.03 -5.43 8.37
C ALA A 86 -4.19 -6.70 8.55
N LEU A 87 -4.80 -7.85 8.30
CA LEU A 87 -4.15 -9.16 8.39
C LEU A 87 -3.55 -9.53 7.04
N ARG A 88 -2.59 -8.76 6.55
CA ARG A 88 -1.97 -8.98 5.24
C ARG A 88 -0.46 -8.91 5.31
N THR A 89 0.20 -9.48 4.30
CA THR A 89 1.63 -9.19 4.11
C THR A 89 1.74 -7.70 3.79
N PRO A 90 2.58 -6.93 4.49
CA PRO A 90 2.80 -5.54 4.15
C PRO A 90 3.35 -5.43 2.74
N ASP A 91 2.64 -4.71 1.87
CA ASP A 91 3.00 -4.43 0.48
C ASP A 91 3.40 -2.97 0.25
N GLN A 92 3.34 -2.17 1.32
CA GLN A 92 3.73 -0.77 1.32
C GLN A 92 5.05 -0.58 2.03
N VAL A 93 5.79 0.44 1.60
CA VAL A 93 7.04 0.84 2.24
C VAL A 93 6.75 1.40 3.62
N GLY A 94 7.45 0.90 4.62
CA GLY A 94 7.20 1.29 6.00
C GLY A 94 7.89 0.40 7.02
N ILE A 95 7.66 0.74 8.30
CA ILE A 95 8.09 -0.03 9.46
C ILE A 95 6.84 -0.62 10.09
N TYR A 96 6.81 -1.94 10.19
CA TYR A 96 5.67 -2.70 10.72
C TYR A 96 6.09 -3.44 11.98
N THR A 97 5.26 -3.39 13.01
CA THR A 97 5.41 -4.27 14.17
C THR A 97 4.81 -5.63 13.83
N VAL A 98 5.61 -6.70 13.95
CA VAL A 98 5.20 -8.07 13.67
C VAL A 98 5.03 -8.81 14.99
N TYR A 99 3.89 -9.48 15.13
CA TYR A 99 3.62 -10.39 16.24
C TYR A 99 3.59 -11.82 15.72
N ALA A 100 4.41 -12.70 16.32
CA ALA A 100 4.45 -14.12 16.02
C ALA A 100 3.94 -14.91 17.23
N ILE A 101 3.01 -15.83 16.97
CA ILE A 101 2.42 -16.73 17.96
C ILE A 101 2.64 -18.15 17.45
N THR A 102 3.32 -18.98 18.23
CA THR A 102 3.58 -20.38 17.89
C THR A 102 2.83 -21.24 18.87
N ASN A 103 1.94 -22.15 18.44
CA ASN A 103 1.41 -23.20 19.29
C ASN A 103 2.23 -24.48 19.07
N ASN A 104 2.99 -24.92 20.07
CA ASN A 104 3.78 -26.14 20.02
C ASN A 104 3.61 -26.91 21.32
N ASP A 105 3.12 -28.15 21.23
CA ASP A 105 2.87 -29.00 22.40
C ASP A 105 4.14 -29.29 23.23
N ASN A 106 5.32 -29.26 22.59
CA ASN A 106 6.62 -29.50 23.25
C ASN A 106 7.24 -28.24 23.88
N TYR A 107 6.76 -27.06 23.51
CA TYR A 107 7.26 -25.77 24.03
C TYR A 107 6.06 -24.83 24.14
N ASN A 108 5.56 -24.62 25.36
CA ASN A 108 4.48 -23.65 25.67
C ASN A 108 4.49 -22.46 24.71
N THR A 109 3.32 -22.10 24.19
CA THR A 109 3.18 -21.10 23.12
C THR A 109 4.07 -19.88 23.30
N GLY A 110 5.00 -19.71 22.36
CA GLY A 110 5.94 -18.60 22.33
C GLY A 110 5.29 -17.35 21.74
N PHE A 111 5.42 -16.22 22.45
CA PHE A 111 5.11 -14.89 21.92
C PHE A 111 6.41 -14.21 21.50
N GLY A 112 6.49 -13.82 20.22
CA GLY A 112 7.59 -13.04 19.68
C GLY A 112 7.08 -11.71 19.12
N MET A 113 7.77 -10.62 19.44
CA MET A 113 7.55 -9.32 18.80
C MET A 113 8.80 -8.94 18.01
N GLY A 114 8.62 -8.47 16.79
CA GLY A 114 9.71 -8.01 15.93
C GLY A 114 9.30 -6.81 15.11
N ALA A 115 10.24 -6.30 14.31
CA ALA A 115 9.99 -5.25 13.34
C ALA A 115 10.29 -5.77 11.92
N LEU A 116 9.40 -5.46 10.98
CA LEU A 116 9.59 -5.66 9.55
C LEU A 116 9.76 -4.30 8.89
N VAL A 117 10.87 -4.13 8.16
CA VAL A 117 11.11 -2.94 7.36
C VAL A 117 10.94 -3.30 5.89
N VAL A 118 9.91 -2.72 5.26
CA VAL A 118 9.70 -2.82 3.81
C VAL A 118 10.36 -1.59 3.18
N LYS A 119 11.39 -1.82 2.36
CA LYS A 119 12.15 -0.75 1.69
C LYS A 119 11.52 -0.39 0.36
N LYS A 120 11.69 0.87 -0.07
CA LYS A 120 11.34 1.28 -1.44
C LYS A 120 12.05 0.43 -2.47
N HIS A 121 11.39 0.19 -3.59
CA HIS A 121 12.04 -0.32 -4.79
C HIS A 121 12.89 0.80 -5.41
N TYR A 122 14.20 0.58 -5.50
CA TYR A 122 15.15 1.48 -6.17
C TYR A 122 15.68 0.88 -7.47
N SER A 123 16.00 -0.42 -7.46
CA SER A 123 16.47 -1.13 -8.64
C SER A 123 15.31 -1.41 -9.59
N GLY A 124 15.53 -1.26 -10.89
CA GLY A 124 14.54 -1.51 -11.92
C GLY A 124 13.42 -0.47 -12.02
N VAL A 125 13.46 0.60 -11.23
CA VAL A 125 12.49 1.71 -11.28
C VAL A 125 12.99 2.81 -12.22
N LYS A 126 12.13 3.28 -13.14
CA LYS A 126 12.46 4.33 -14.10
C LYS A 126 11.30 5.31 -14.29
N LEU A 127 11.65 6.56 -14.58
CA LEU A 127 10.73 7.56 -15.11
C LEU A 127 11.08 7.79 -16.58
N ASP A 128 10.08 7.71 -17.45
CA ASP A 128 10.22 7.98 -18.87
C ASP A 128 9.22 9.04 -19.30
N TRP A 129 9.64 9.99 -20.15
CA TRP A 129 8.75 11.01 -20.69
C TRP A 129 7.71 10.37 -21.62
N ASN A 130 6.45 10.74 -21.46
CA ASN A 130 5.37 10.23 -22.33
C ASN A 130 5.52 10.73 -23.77
N GLN A 131 5.96 11.98 -23.92
CA GLN A 131 6.19 12.61 -25.21
C GLN A 131 7.50 13.41 -25.17
N ASN A 132 8.26 13.38 -26.27
CA ASN A 132 9.49 14.16 -26.44
C ASN A 132 9.26 15.44 -27.24
N PHE A 133 10.01 16.49 -26.91
CA PHE A 133 10.05 17.70 -27.72
C PHE A 133 10.87 17.49 -28.99
N THR A 134 10.45 18.10 -30.08
CA THR A 134 11.28 18.23 -31.28
C THR A 134 12.27 19.38 -31.06
N ASN A 135 13.56 19.05 -30.95
CA ASN A 135 14.65 20.02 -30.74
C ASN A 135 14.46 20.95 -29.51
N GLY A 136 13.79 20.46 -28.46
CA GLY A 136 13.53 21.24 -27.24
C GLY A 136 12.59 22.43 -27.44
N LYS A 137 11.78 22.45 -28.51
CA LYS A 137 10.88 23.54 -28.85
C LYS A 137 9.45 23.04 -29.08
N ILE A 138 8.49 23.92 -28.82
CA ILE A 138 7.08 23.72 -29.12
C ILE A 138 6.41 25.07 -29.41
N SER A 139 5.43 25.13 -30.31
CA SER A 139 4.68 26.35 -30.56
C SER A 139 3.66 26.61 -29.45
N ALA A 140 3.28 27.87 -29.23
CA ALA A 140 2.21 28.23 -28.30
C ALA A 140 0.84 27.65 -28.70
N ALA A 141 0.65 27.28 -29.97
CA ALA A 141 -0.55 26.60 -30.44
C ALA A 141 -0.55 25.12 -30.03
N ASP A 142 0.59 24.43 -30.21
CA ASP A 142 0.70 22.98 -29.98
C ASP A 142 0.86 22.63 -28.49
N VAL A 143 1.36 23.56 -27.67
CA VAL A 143 1.67 23.32 -26.26
C VAL A 143 0.46 22.87 -25.43
N LYS A 144 -0.75 23.28 -25.83
CA LYS A 144 -1.99 22.92 -25.14
C LYS A 144 -2.32 21.43 -25.26
N ASN A 145 -1.83 20.78 -26.31
CA ASN A 145 -2.09 19.37 -26.61
C ASN A 145 -0.87 18.48 -26.31
N PHE A 146 0.21 19.05 -25.78
CA PHE A 146 1.44 18.31 -25.51
C PHE A 146 1.36 17.57 -24.17
N ASP A 147 1.79 16.31 -24.16
CA ASP A 147 1.90 15.54 -22.93
C ASP A 147 3.22 15.86 -22.20
N PHE A 148 3.10 16.70 -21.18
CA PHE A 148 4.21 17.00 -20.26
C PHE A 148 4.48 15.88 -19.25
N GLY A 149 3.62 14.88 -19.20
CA GLY A 149 3.66 13.76 -18.28
C GLY A 149 4.89 12.86 -18.45
N ALA A 150 5.13 12.10 -17.41
CA ALA A 150 6.08 11.01 -17.37
C ALA A 150 5.43 9.79 -16.72
N THR A 151 5.86 8.62 -17.16
CA THR A 151 5.36 7.34 -16.67
C THR A 151 6.42 6.69 -15.80
N LEU A 152 6.01 6.29 -14.60
CA LEU A 152 6.79 5.44 -13.70
C LEU A 152 6.65 3.98 -14.13
N SER A 153 7.79 3.32 -14.34
CA SER A 153 7.87 1.89 -14.62
C SER A 153 8.74 1.16 -13.60
N TYR A 154 8.43 -0.11 -13.35
CA TYR A 154 9.18 -1.03 -12.52
C TYR A 154 9.43 -2.33 -13.29
N ASN A 155 10.70 -2.71 -13.44
CA ASN A 155 11.16 -3.87 -14.22
C ASN A 155 10.57 -3.91 -15.64
N GLY A 156 10.48 -2.74 -16.29
CA GLY A 156 9.97 -2.60 -17.65
C GLY A 156 8.45 -2.64 -17.79
N LYS A 157 7.69 -2.74 -16.69
CA LYS A 157 6.23 -2.66 -16.68
C LYS A 157 5.79 -1.34 -16.05
N GLN A 158 4.77 -0.70 -16.61
CA GLN A 158 4.18 0.48 -16.03
C GLN A 158 3.60 0.16 -14.65
N VAL A 159 3.89 1.02 -13.67
CA VAL A 159 3.27 0.93 -12.34
C VAL A 159 1.81 1.38 -12.46
N GLU A 160 0.86 0.64 -11.89
CA GLU A 160 -0.56 1.01 -11.97
C GLU A 160 -0.85 2.34 -11.28
N ASP A 161 -0.29 2.54 -10.09
CA ASP A 161 -0.41 3.78 -9.33
C ASP A 161 0.70 4.79 -9.69
N GLN A 162 0.31 5.86 -10.39
CA GLN A 162 1.18 6.97 -10.77
C GLN A 162 1.11 8.17 -9.79
N SER A 163 0.37 8.06 -8.68
CA SER A 163 0.15 9.16 -7.73
C SER A 163 1.44 9.70 -7.10
N SER A 164 2.50 8.88 -7.07
CA SER A 164 3.83 9.28 -6.58
C SER A 164 4.63 10.13 -7.57
N VAL A 165 4.19 10.29 -8.82
CA VAL A 165 4.88 11.09 -9.84
C VAL A 165 4.47 12.55 -9.72
N HIS A 166 5.45 13.42 -9.42
CA HIS A 166 5.24 14.84 -9.23
C HIS A 166 6.12 15.68 -10.15
N TYR A 167 5.63 16.88 -10.45
CA TYR A 167 6.22 17.78 -11.41
C TYR A 167 6.63 19.08 -10.74
N LEU A 168 7.72 19.68 -11.24
CA LEU A 168 8.09 21.05 -10.96
C LEU A 168 8.41 21.74 -12.29
N TYR A 169 7.50 22.61 -12.71
CA TYR A 169 7.68 23.51 -13.83
C TYR A 169 8.26 24.82 -13.32
N SER A 170 9.33 25.29 -13.94
CA SER A 170 9.96 26.57 -13.59
C SER A 170 10.53 27.25 -14.84
N GLY A 171 10.63 28.58 -14.83
CA GLY A 171 11.23 29.30 -15.94
C GLY A 171 10.80 30.75 -16.03
N PHE A 172 10.93 31.32 -17.22
CA PHE A 172 10.58 32.71 -17.50
C PHE A 172 9.84 32.82 -18.82
N THR A 173 8.80 33.66 -18.85
CA THR A 173 8.17 34.07 -20.10
C THR A 173 9.13 34.93 -20.93
N SER A 174 8.84 35.10 -22.22
CA SER A 174 9.60 36.00 -23.11
C SER A 174 9.52 37.48 -22.68
N ARG A 175 8.60 37.80 -21.75
CA ARG A 175 8.45 39.12 -21.12
C ARG A 175 9.12 39.19 -19.74
N TRP A 176 10.02 38.25 -19.44
CA TRP A 176 10.77 38.17 -18.18
C TRP A 176 9.90 38.00 -16.92
N LYS A 177 8.68 37.46 -17.07
CA LYS A 177 7.85 37.10 -15.91
C LYS A 177 8.28 35.71 -15.41
N PRO A 178 8.64 35.54 -14.13
CA PRO A 178 8.96 34.22 -13.58
C PRO A 178 7.71 33.33 -13.59
N TYR A 179 7.94 32.04 -13.78
CA TYR A 179 6.93 30.99 -13.75
C TYR A 179 7.39 29.89 -12.82
N SER A 180 6.51 29.42 -11.94
CA SER A 180 6.72 28.25 -11.08
C SER A 180 5.38 27.58 -10.83
N SER A 181 5.31 26.26 -10.99
CA SER A 181 4.08 25.49 -10.77
C SER A 181 4.40 24.01 -10.56
N THR A 182 3.60 23.32 -9.76
CA THR A 182 3.71 21.86 -9.55
C THR A 182 2.59 21.07 -10.22
N THR A 183 1.58 21.74 -10.76
CA THR A 183 0.35 21.10 -11.28
C THR A 183 0.00 21.56 -12.69
N THR A 184 0.27 22.82 -13.02
CA THR A 184 -0.04 23.40 -14.34
C THR A 184 1.25 23.55 -15.16
N PRO A 185 1.32 23.00 -16.39
CA PRO A 185 2.40 23.30 -17.33
C PRO A 185 2.34 24.74 -17.87
N PRO A 186 3.48 25.36 -18.24
CA PRO A 186 3.49 26.67 -18.86
C PRO A 186 2.92 26.62 -20.28
N THR A 187 2.21 27.68 -20.69
CA THR A 187 1.60 27.80 -22.03
C THR A 187 2.01 29.07 -22.77
N GLU A 188 2.59 30.05 -22.07
CA GLU A 188 3.06 31.30 -22.68
C GLU A 188 4.42 31.12 -23.36
N PRO A 189 4.74 31.88 -24.43
CA PRO A 189 6.07 31.87 -25.04
C PRO A 189 7.16 32.21 -24.02
N GLY A 190 8.20 31.40 -23.93
CA GLY A 190 9.23 31.51 -22.90
C GLY A 190 10.19 30.34 -22.88
N ARG A 191 11.08 30.31 -21.88
CA ARG A 191 12.03 29.23 -21.64
C ARG A 191 11.76 28.63 -20.27
N TYR A 192 11.62 27.31 -20.24
CA TYR A 192 11.16 26.58 -19.08
C TYR A 192 11.99 25.31 -18.86
N VAL A 193 11.93 24.83 -17.64
CA VAL A 193 12.47 23.54 -17.19
C VAL A 193 11.32 22.81 -16.51
N VAL A 194 11.19 21.53 -16.82
CA VAL A 194 10.34 20.60 -16.06
C VAL A 194 11.23 19.54 -15.43
N THR A 195 11.06 19.35 -14.13
CA THR A 195 11.66 18.26 -13.37
C THR A 195 10.56 17.35 -12.86
N VAL A 196 10.70 16.05 -13.07
CA VAL A 196 9.81 15.01 -12.55
C VAL A 196 10.53 14.24 -11.46
N VAL A 197 9.84 14.02 -10.35
CA VAL A 197 10.34 13.28 -9.18
C VAL A 197 9.31 12.27 -8.71
N THR A 198 9.77 11.22 -8.03
CA THR A 198 8.89 10.34 -7.25
C THR A 198 8.87 10.79 -5.78
N LEU A 199 7.71 11.17 -5.25
CA LEU A 199 7.50 11.49 -3.83
C LEU A 199 6.45 10.54 -3.24
N GLY A 200 6.67 10.09 -2.00
CA GLY A 200 5.82 9.06 -1.39
C GLY A 200 5.91 7.72 -2.13
N GLY A 201 4.88 6.89 -1.96
CA GLY A 201 4.72 5.60 -2.65
C GLY A 201 5.79 4.54 -2.36
N ASN A 202 5.68 3.43 -3.10
CA ASN A 202 6.52 2.25 -2.93
C ASN A 202 7.82 2.28 -3.76
N TYR A 203 7.94 3.26 -4.65
CA TYR A 203 8.99 3.32 -5.66
C TYR A 203 9.81 4.60 -5.51
N GLN A 204 11.10 4.52 -5.81
CA GLN A 204 11.98 5.68 -5.92
C GLN A 204 12.73 5.62 -7.25
N ALA A 205 12.39 6.52 -8.17
CA ALA A 205 13.11 6.70 -9.41
C ALA A 205 14.16 7.82 -9.27
N ALA A 206 15.18 7.78 -10.13
CA ALA A 206 16.03 8.94 -10.35
C ALA A 206 15.19 10.06 -11.00
N PRO A 207 15.29 11.32 -10.54
CA PRO A 207 14.61 12.43 -11.18
C PRO A 207 14.99 12.57 -12.65
N ILE A 208 14.03 12.95 -13.49
CA ILE A 208 14.29 13.34 -14.88
C ILE A 208 13.99 14.82 -15.06
N THR A 209 14.87 15.52 -15.78
CA THR A 209 14.75 16.96 -16.00
C THR A 209 15.00 17.28 -17.47
N ARG A 210 14.20 18.18 -18.03
CA ARG A 210 14.43 18.71 -19.38
C ARG A 210 14.08 20.19 -19.48
N ALA A 211 14.84 20.91 -20.29
CA ALA A 211 14.54 22.27 -20.69
C ALA A 211 13.78 22.28 -22.01
N PHE A 212 12.89 23.27 -22.18
CA PHE A 212 12.17 23.48 -23.42
C PHE A 212 11.85 24.96 -23.62
N GLN A 213 11.57 25.33 -24.86
CA GLN A 213 11.14 26.67 -25.25
C GLN A 213 9.77 26.63 -25.90
N ILE A 214 8.86 27.45 -25.41
CA ILE A 214 7.60 27.74 -26.09
C ILE A 214 7.84 28.93 -27.02
N THR A 215 7.69 28.72 -28.33
CA THR A 215 7.81 29.77 -29.34
C THR A 215 6.46 30.43 -29.59
N LYS A 216 6.50 31.65 -30.13
CA LYS A 216 5.30 32.28 -30.69
C LYS A 216 4.73 31.46 -31.83
#